data_AF-A0A954V4V9-F1
#
_entry.id   AF-A0A954V4V9-F1
#
_cell.length_a   1.000
_cell.length_b   1.000
_cell.length_c   1.000
_cell.angle_alpha   90.00
_cell.angle_beta   90.00
_cell.angle_gamma   90.00
#
_symmetry.space_group_name_H-M   'P 1'
#
loop_
_entity.id
_entity.type
_entity.pdbx_description
1 polymer ?
#
loop_
_entity_poly.entity_id
_entity_poly.type
_entity_poly.pdbx_seq_one_letter_code
_entity_poly.pdbx_strand_id
1 'polypeptide(L)'
;MSGRKVFIRKVTYLCLMAGLLVPLYWVSNPATTSSPGGTLSRMRTQYGISPAELGEIDPAGASMSLATLGMRGIAANLLWGRAIHYQKVENFDALQSTLNQITKLQPNFVAVWKFQAWNLSYNVSVEFDDYRHRFEWVKKGISFLIKGTHYNRDDSRLMWDVGWFFGHKMGRSDEYRQFRRLFREDKDFHAELAANDPENDPDAWYREAAGPDNKPDNWKVAHRWYAAGQNVVDTKNRPLRGQNPLNFHSWPAKALMSYATAIEEEGVFGEKGRQAWKVALDAWLRYGERNIPTSTGLLIRLNDLELQQERAAQKRQELDELVPGAREQILEEKQTTLSDDERVALNLPEGNRSPEQYSLASEAKDKLKVTDMEVAEQAPADVRLQAGELAREASEAENNASFIQRYRGIVNFEYWLTRAQAEQEDLTVAAHKDLFDANEAFQDGRLIEARAAFDSAWDKWSDVFEKYPLLADDTDGEDIVDQIKEYVRLLGQLDEQLPADFTLGYLLEMHDASYYRDVVAPSFDAPTDTAPTDTATADVKTADEG
;
A
#
# COMPACT_ATOMS: atom_id res chain seq x y z
N MET A 1 36.61 -61.19 -9.18
CA MET A 1 37.25 -60.01 -9.81
C MET A 1 38.60 -59.77 -9.13
N SER A 2 39.72 -59.74 -9.88
CA SER A 2 41.08 -59.55 -9.33
C SER A 2 41.24 -58.18 -8.64
N GLY A 3 41.82 -58.17 -7.43
CA GLY A 3 42.07 -56.95 -6.65
C GLY A 3 42.86 -55.87 -7.40
N ARG A 4 43.67 -56.25 -8.40
CA ARG A 4 44.39 -55.32 -9.29
C ARG A 4 43.43 -54.48 -10.14
N LYS A 5 42.33 -55.05 -10.64
CA LYS A 5 41.33 -54.31 -11.42
C LYS A 5 40.55 -53.32 -10.55
N VAL A 6 40.31 -53.66 -9.28
CA VAL A 6 39.66 -52.76 -8.31
C VAL A 6 40.59 -51.61 -7.94
N PHE A 7 41.87 -51.88 -7.70
CA PHE A 7 42.88 -50.87 -7.41
C PHE A 7 43.04 -49.88 -8.57
N ILE A 8 43.20 -50.38 -9.80
CA ILE A 8 43.31 -49.53 -11.00
C ILE A 8 42.07 -48.63 -11.14
N ARG A 9 40.85 -49.16 -10.98
CA ARG A 9 39.63 -48.34 -11.03
C ARG A 9 39.61 -47.24 -9.97
N LYS A 10 39.99 -47.54 -8.73
CA LYS A 10 40.05 -46.54 -7.65
C LYS A 10 41.05 -45.43 -7.96
N VAL A 11 42.23 -45.79 -8.47
CA VAL A 11 43.25 -44.80 -8.89
C VAL A 11 42.76 -43.97 -10.07
N THR A 12 42.14 -44.60 -11.08
CA THR A 12 41.56 -43.88 -12.22
C THR A 12 40.47 -42.90 -11.77
N TYR A 13 39.57 -43.30 -10.87
CA TYR A 13 38.56 -42.38 -10.33
C TYR A 13 39.18 -41.24 -9.53
N LEU A 14 40.23 -41.49 -8.75
CA LEU A 14 40.93 -40.44 -8.00
C LEU A 14 41.61 -39.43 -8.93
N CYS A 15 42.26 -39.89 -10.01
CA CYS A 15 42.83 -39.02 -11.02
C CYS A 15 41.76 -38.22 -11.78
N LEU A 16 40.61 -38.83 -12.11
CA LEU A 16 39.49 -38.13 -12.74
C LEU A 16 38.87 -37.07 -11.80
N MET A 17 38.70 -37.39 -10.51
CA MET A 17 38.23 -36.43 -9.50
C MET A 17 39.21 -35.27 -9.33
N ALA A 18 40.52 -35.55 -9.22
CA ALA A 18 41.55 -34.51 -9.17
C ALA A 18 41.57 -33.64 -10.44
N GLY A 19 41.40 -34.26 -11.60
CA GLY A 19 41.27 -33.55 -12.88
C GLY A 19 40.04 -32.64 -12.95
N LEU A 20 38.91 -33.05 -12.36
CA LEU A 20 37.69 -32.23 -12.26
C LEU A 20 37.83 -31.07 -11.26
N LEU A 21 38.66 -31.20 -10.22
CA LEU A 21 38.90 -30.12 -9.24
C LEU A 21 39.62 -28.91 -9.86
N VAL A 22 40.42 -29.09 -10.91
CA VAL A 22 41.16 -27.99 -11.57
C VAL A 22 40.22 -26.97 -12.25
N PRO A 23 39.31 -27.36 -13.18
CA PRO A 23 38.35 -26.41 -13.75
C PRO A 23 37.38 -25.87 -12.71
N LEU A 24 36.99 -26.67 -11.70
CA LEU A 24 36.20 -26.19 -10.56
C LEU A 24 36.93 -25.07 -9.83
N TYR A 25 38.21 -25.22 -9.49
CA TYR A 25 39.01 -24.18 -8.86
C TYR A 25 39.09 -22.90 -9.71
N TRP A 26 39.38 -23.01 -11.01
CA TRP A 26 39.42 -21.85 -11.91
C TRP A 26 38.09 -21.10 -12.00
N VAL A 27 36.98 -21.81 -11.91
CA VAL A 27 35.62 -21.24 -11.96
C VAL A 27 35.20 -20.68 -10.60
N SER A 28 35.51 -21.37 -9.49
CA SER A 28 34.88 -21.17 -8.18
C SER A 28 35.79 -20.59 -7.10
N ASN A 29 37.08 -20.37 -7.36
CA ASN A 29 37.99 -19.81 -6.35
C ASN A 29 37.46 -18.44 -5.87
N PRO A 30 37.29 -18.23 -4.55
CA PRO A 30 36.80 -16.95 -4.03
C PRO A 30 37.77 -15.81 -4.30
N ALA A 31 37.25 -14.59 -4.44
CA ALA A 31 38.07 -13.38 -4.40
C ALA A 31 38.63 -13.17 -2.99
N THR A 32 39.84 -12.65 -2.93
CA THR A 32 40.51 -12.19 -1.71
C THR A 32 40.94 -10.74 -1.90
N THR A 33 41.44 -10.10 -0.85
CA THR A 33 41.97 -8.72 -0.92
C THR A 33 43.12 -8.56 -1.93
N SER A 34 43.78 -9.67 -2.31
CA SER A 34 44.94 -9.70 -3.21
C SER A 34 44.68 -10.42 -4.53
N SER A 35 43.49 -10.97 -4.76
CA SER A 35 43.17 -11.73 -5.97
C SER A 35 41.69 -11.59 -6.36
N PRO A 36 41.37 -11.32 -7.65
CA PRO A 36 40.00 -11.20 -8.12
C PRO A 36 39.22 -12.53 -8.10
N GLY A 37 39.88 -13.65 -7.75
CA GLY A 37 39.28 -14.98 -7.71
C GLY A 37 39.05 -15.61 -9.09
N GLY A 38 38.28 -16.69 -9.10
CA GLY A 38 37.87 -17.40 -10.31
C GLY A 38 36.80 -16.65 -11.11
N THR A 39 36.41 -17.20 -12.27
CA THR A 39 35.46 -16.53 -13.19
C THR A 39 34.12 -16.18 -12.54
N LEU A 40 33.54 -17.05 -11.70
CA LEU A 40 32.30 -16.74 -10.99
C LEU A 40 32.47 -15.61 -9.96
N SER A 41 33.63 -15.51 -9.32
CA SER A 41 33.89 -14.44 -8.36
C SER A 41 33.94 -13.09 -9.06
N ARG A 42 34.64 -13.02 -10.21
CA ARG A 42 34.68 -11.82 -11.06
C ARG A 42 33.31 -11.42 -11.59
N MET A 43 32.50 -12.38 -12.02
CA MET A 43 31.12 -12.11 -12.45
C MET A 43 30.28 -11.58 -11.28
N ARG A 44 30.39 -12.18 -10.08
CA ARG A 44 29.67 -11.68 -8.89
C ARG A 44 30.07 -10.25 -8.54
N THR A 45 31.35 -9.93 -8.66
CA THR A 45 31.88 -8.56 -8.54
C THR A 45 31.23 -7.63 -9.56
N GLN A 46 31.30 -7.98 -10.85
CA GLN A 46 30.74 -7.17 -11.93
C GLN A 46 29.23 -6.88 -11.75
N TYR A 47 28.48 -7.82 -11.19
CA TYR A 47 27.04 -7.68 -10.95
C TYR A 47 26.69 -7.18 -9.54
N GLY A 48 27.66 -6.82 -8.69
CA GLY A 48 27.41 -6.32 -7.32
C GLY A 48 26.84 -7.37 -6.36
N ILE A 49 27.05 -8.66 -6.64
CA ILE A 49 26.53 -9.82 -5.88
C ILE A 49 27.61 -10.36 -4.92
N SER A 50 28.84 -9.87 -5.02
CA SER A 50 29.99 -10.34 -4.24
C SER A 50 29.94 -9.80 -2.80
N PRO A 51 29.86 -10.68 -1.77
CA PRO A 51 29.90 -10.25 -0.37
C PRO A 51 31.19 -9.50 -0.01
N ALA A 52 32.30 -9.76 -0.72
CA ALA A 52 33.59 -9.13 -0.49
C ALA A 52 33.63 -7.64 -0.85
N GLU A 53 32.81 -7.18 -1.82
CA GLU A 53 32.73 -5.77 -2.20
C GLU A 53 31.74 -4.99 -1.36
N LEU A 54 30.78 -5.70 -0.75
CA LEU A 54 29.79 -5.11 0.14
C LEU A 54 30.38 -4.77 1.53
N GLY A 55 31.64 -5.15 1.80
CA GLY A 55 32.25 -5.08 3.14
C GLY A 55 31.74 -6.18 4.09
N GLU A 56 30.85 -7.05 3.60
CA GLU A 56 30.14 -8.10 4.34
C GLU A 56 30.81 -9.46 4.14
N ILE A 57 32.13 -9.54 4.38
CA ILE A 57 32.82 -10.82 4.33
C ILE A 57 32.38 -11.62 5.56
N ASP A 58 31.55 -12.64 5.37
CA ASP A 58 31.29 -13.68 6.39
C ASP A 58 32.13 -14.93 6.09
N PRO A 59 33.28 -15.11 6.77
CA PRO A 59 34.11 -16.30 6.60
C PRO A 59 33.35 -17.59 6.87
N ALA A 60 32.37 -17.57 7.79
CA ALA A 60 31.57 -18.74 8.10
C ALA A 60 30.66 -19.12 6.93
N GLY A 61 30.06 -18.15 6.22
CA GLY A 61 29.27 -18.42 5.01
C GLY A 61 30.11 -19.00 3.88
N ALA A 62 31.31 -18.46 3.66
CA ALA A 62 32.26 -19.00 2.67
C ALA A 62 32.71 -20.43 3.04
N SER A 63 33.05 -20.68 4.31
CA SER A 63 33.40 -22.00 4.82
C SER A 63 32.24 -22.99 4.74
N MET A 64 31.00 -22.58 5.04
CA MET A 64 29.81 -23.41 4.89
C MET A 64 29.56 -23.76 3.42
N SER A 65 29.69 -22.79 2.51
CA SER A 65 29.56 -23.05 1.07
C SER A 65 30.62 -24.04 0.58
N LEU A 66 31.85 -23.96 1.07
CA LEU A 66 32.92 -24.91 0.74
C LEU A 66 32.65 -26.29 1.35
N ALA A 67 32.22 -26.34 2.62
CA ALA A 67 31.90 -27.59 3.33
C ALA A 67 30.74 -28.36 2.68
N THR A 68 29.79 -27.66 2.06
CA THR A 68 28.70 -28.29 1.29
C THR A 68 29.15 -28.78 -0.09
N LEU A 69 30.41 -28.59 -0.49
CA LEU A 69 30.96 -29.01 -1.80
C LEU A 69 30.12 -28.52 -2.99
N GLY A 70 29.54 -27.32 -2.87
CA GLY A 70 28.65 -26.76 -3.90
C GLY A 70 27.17 -27.15 -3.79
N MET A 71 26.79 -28.04 -2.86
CA MET A 71 25.41 -28.46 -2.61
C MET A 71 24.66 -27.53 -1.65
N ARG A 72 24.94 -26.22 -1.70
CA ARG A 72 24.34 -25.21 -0.80
C ARG A 72 22.81 -25.24 -0.77
N GLY A 73 22.15 -25.55 -1.89
CA GLY A 73 20.69 -25.63 -1.99
C GLY A 73 20.10 -26.80 -1.20
N ILE A 74 20.74 -27.97 -1.23
CA ILE A 74 20.31 -29.14 -0.46
C ILE A 74 20.50 -28.87 1.04
N ALA A 75 21.66 -28.31 1.42
CA ALA A 75 21.94 -27.94 2.80
C ALA A 75 20.91 -26.92 3.32
N ALA A 76 20.58 -25.91 2.53
CA ALA A 76 19.55 -24.94 2.87
C ALA A 76 18.17 -25.60 3.05
N ASN A 77 17.75 -26.51 2.15
CA ASN A 77 16.47 -27.22 2.29
C ASN A 77 16.40 -28.07 3.56
N LEU A 78 17.49 -28.72 3.96
CA LEU A 78 17.54 -29.47 5.23
C LEU A 78 17.41 -28.54 6.44
N LEU A 79 18.07 -27.38 6.41
CA LEU A 79 17.94 -26.38 7.46
C LEU A 79 16.54 -25.77 7.50
N TRP A 80 15.89 -25.56 6.35
CA TRP A 80 14.48 -25.14 6.30
C TRP A 80 13.56 -26.17 6.98
N GLY A 81 13.76 -27.47 6.72
CA GLY A 81 13.02 -28.52 7.42
C GLY A 81 13.22 -28.48 8.95
N ARG A 82 14.46 -28.22 9.41
CA ARG A 82 14.77 -28.05 10.84
C ARG A 82 14.15 -26.79 11.42
N ALA A 83 14.17 -25.67 10.70
CA ALA A 83 13.56 -24.42 11.14
C ALA A 83 12.06 -24.61 11.37
N ILE A 84 11.35 -25.24 10.42
CA ILE A 84 9.92 -25.57 10.57
C ILE A 84 9.69 -26.48 11.79
N HIS A 85 10.57 -27.45 12.04
CA HIS A 85 10.47 -28.30 13.23
C HIS A 85 10.67 -27.52 14.53
N TYR A 86 11.72 -26.70 14.63
CA TYR A 86 12.01 -25.90 15.82
C TYR A 86 10.91 -24.87 16.12
N GLN A 87 10.29 -24.32 15.09
CA GLN A 87 9.10 -23.49 15.26
C GLN A 87 7.95 -24.28 15.89
N LYS A 88 7.65 -25.49 15.41
CA LYS A 88 6.56 -26.33 15.95
C LYS A 88 6.75 -26.77 17.40
N VAL A 89 7.99 -26.86 17.86
CA VAL A 89 8.32 -27.26 19.23
C VAL A 89 8.70 -26.06 20.11
N GLU A 90 8.43 -24.84 19.63
CA GLU A 90 8.69 -23.58 20.35
C GLU A 90 10.15 -23.40 20.80
N ASN A 91 11.10 -24.07 20.12
CA ASN A 91 12.52 -23.91 20.41
C ASN A 91 13.07 -22.72 19.62
N PHE A 92 12.76 -21.53 20.11
CA PHE A 92 13.07 -20.27 19.42
C PHE A 92 14.59 -19.99 19.30
N ASP A 93 15.41 -20.47 20.24
CA ASP A 93 16.87 -20.36 20.17
C ASP A 93 17.45 -21.21 19.03
N ALA A 94 17.03 -22.48 18.95
CA ALA A 94 17.47 -23.39 17.88
C ALA A 94 16.93 -22.95 16.52
N LEU A 95 15.71 -22.40 16.49
CA LEU A 95 15.14 -21.75 15.32
C LEU A 95 16.07 -20.62 14.87
N GLN A 96 16.31 -19.60 15.70
CA GLN A 96 17.13 -18.44 15.34
C GLN A 96 18.54 -18.84 14.85
N SER A 97 19.20 -19.80 15.50
CA SER A 97 20.49 -20.34 15.06
C SER A 97 20.40 -20.99 13.67
N THR A 98 19.35 -21.76 13.41
CA THR A 98 19.11 -22.40 12.10
C THR A 98 18.86 -21.35 11.02
N LEU A 99 18.08 -20.31 11.32
CA LEU A 99 17.83 -19.22 10.39
C LEU A 99 19.10 -18.47 10.01
N ASN A 100 19.96 -18.19 11.00
CA ASN A 100 21.27 -17.59 10.77
C ASN A 100 22.17 -18.46 9.89
N GLN A 101 22.03 -19.80 9.92
CA GLN A 101 22.77 -20.67 8.99
C GLN A 101 22.20 -20.61 7.57
N ILE A 102 20.87 -20.52 7.42
CA ILE A 102 20.22 -20.39 6.12
C ILE A 102 20.64 -19.08 5.44
N THR A 103 20.65 -17.95 6.16
CA THR A 103 21.06 -16.66 5.58
C THR A 103 22.52 -16.66 5.13
N LYS A 104 23.40 -17.35 5.86
CA LYS A 104 24.80 -17.53 5.46
C LYS A 104 24.98 -18.37 4.20
N LEU A 105 24.10 -19.35 3.97
CA LEU A 105 24.11 -20.20 2.77
C LEU A 105 23.45 -19.52 1.56
N GLN A 106 22.44 -18.68 1.79
CA GLN A 106 21.63 -18.03 0.76
C GLN A 106 21.47 -16.50 1.00
N PRO A 107 22.56 -15.71 1.14
CA PRO A 107 22.47 -14.31 1.55
C PRO A 107 21.79 -13.40 0.52
N ASN A 108 21.86 -13.76 -0.76
CA ASN A 108 21.26 -13.00 -1.85
C ASN A 108 19.84 -13.48 -2.22
N PHE A 109 19.27 -14.39 -1.42
CA PHE A 109 17.91 -14.88 -1.64
C PHE A 109 16.94 -14.10 -0.76
N VAL A 110 16.44 -12.99 -1.32
CA VAL A 110 15.49 -12.04 -0.70
C VAL A 110 14.36 -12.71 0.10
N ALA A 111 13.80 -13.79 -0.41
CA ALA A 111 12.68 -14.49 0.26
C ALA A 111 13.04 -15.04 1.64
N VAL A 112 14.30 -15.44 1.88
CA VAL A 112 14.77 -15.89 3.21
C VAL A 112 14.64 -14.73 4.20
N TRP A 113 15.10 -13.54 3.82
CA TRP A 113 15.06 -12.36 4.70
C TRP A 113 13.63 -11.95 5.01
N LYS A 114 12.77 -11.84 3.98
CA LYS A 114 11.35 -11.51 4.14
C LYS A 114 10.61 -12.50 5.04
N PHE A 115 10.73 -13.80 4.73
CA PHE A 115 10.01 -14.84 5.46
C PHE A 115 10.43 -14.89 6.93
N GLN A 116 11.73 -14.76 7.20
CA GLN A 116 12.20 -14.86 8.58
C GLN A 116 11.96 -13.60 9.39
N ALA A 117 12.05 -12.42 8.79
CA ALA A 117 11.59 -11.18 9.43
C ALA A 117 10.11 -11.29 9.81
N TRP A 118 9.27 -11.80 8.90
CA TRP A 118 7.86 -12.08 9.16
C TRP A 118 7.68 -13.07 10.31
N ASN A 119 8.39 -14.20 10.25
CA ASN A 119 8.27 -15.24 11.25
C ASN A 119 8.62 -14.72 12.66
N LEU A 120 9.67 -13.91 12.79
CA LEU A 120 10.05 -13.29 14.07
C LEU A 120 9.03 -12.24 14.52
N SER A 121 8.62 -11.33 13.63
CA SER A 121 7.81 -10.15 13.99
C SER A 121 6.32 -10.43 14.09
N TYR A 122 5.83 -11.51 13.48
CA TYR A 122 4.41 -11.87 13.50
C TYR A 122 4.24 -13.18 14.26
N ASN A 123 4.69 -14.30 13.69
CA ASN A 123 4.39 -15.63 14.23
C ASN A 123 4.97 -15.86 15.64
N VAL A 124 6.26 -15.57 15.85
CA VAL A 124 6.89 -15.76 17.17
C VAL A 124 6.41 -14.68 18.14
N SER A 125 6.23 -13.44 17.68
CA SER A 125 5.82 -12.34 18.56
C SER A 125 4.48 -12.60 19.26
N VAL A 126 3.51 -13.24 18.59
CA VAL A 126 2.16 -13.45 19.15
C VAL A 126 2.10 -14.55 20.19
N GLU A 127 3.14 -15.38 20.31
CA GLU A 127 3.23 -16.45 21.32
C GLU A 127 3.53 -15.90 22.74
N PHE A 128 3.77 -14.60 22.88
CA PHE A 128 4.11 -13.98 24.16
C PHE A 128 2.94 -13.15 24.70
N ASP A 129 2.53 -13.38 25.94
CA ASP A 129 1.44 -12.61 26.56
C ASP A 129 1.77 -11.13 26.74
N ASP A 130 2.98 -10.79 27.23
CA ASP A 130 3.40 -9.40 27.47
C ASP A 130 3.80 -8.70 26.15
N TYR A 131 3.12 -7.59 25.83
CA TYR A 131 3.43 -6.75 24.67
C TYR A 131 4.89 -6.29 24.62
N ARG A 132 5.59 -6.15 25.76
CA ARG A 132 7.02 -5.82 25.80
C ARG A 132 7.86 -6.91 25.17
N HIS A 133 7.55 -8.18 25.45
CA HIS A 133 8.24 -9.30 24.82
C HIS A 133 7.89 -9.41 23.33
N ARG A 134 6.64 -9.14 22.95
CA ARG A 134 6.24 -9.05 21.52
C ARG A 134 7.09 -8.00 20.80
N PHE A 135 7.23 -6.82 21.39
CA PHE A 135 8.05 -5.73 20.86
C PHE A 135 9.52 -6.12 20.65
N GLU A 136 10.13 -6.85 21.59
CA GLU A 136 11.49 -7.37 21.42
C GLU A 136 11.64 -8.28 20.19
N TRP A 137 10.65 -9.13 19.91
CA TRP A 137 10.65 -9.98 18.71
C TRP A 137 10.39 -9.21 17.42
N VAL A 138 9.54 -8.18 17.47
CA VAL A 138 9.33 -7.25 16.35
C VAL A 138 10.64 -6.54 15.99
N LYS A 139 11.36 -5.99 16.97
CA LYS A 139 12.68 -5.38 16.74
C LYS A 139 13.64 -6.36 16.11
N LYS A 140 13.77 -7.58 16.66
CA LYS A 140 14.64 -8.63 16.10
C LYS A 140 14.32 -8.96 14.65
N GLY A 141 13.04 -9.02 14.28
CA GLY A 141 12.64 -9.27 12.90
C GLY A 141 12.95 -8.11 11.97
N ILE A 142 12.75 -6.86 12.41
CA ILE A 142 13.14 -5.65 11.66
C ILE A 142 14.67 -5.59 11.48
N SER A 143 15.44 -5.75 12.55
CA SER A 143 16.91 -5.83 12.53
C SER A 143 17.40 -6.91 11.56
N PHE A 144 16.75 -8.07 11.57
CA PHE A 144 17.07 -9.16 10.64
C PHE A 144 16.81 -8.77 9.18
N LEU A 145 15.72 -8.04 8.91
CA LEU A 145 15.38 -7.56 7.57
C LEU A 145 16.37 -6.50 7.08
N ILE A 146 16.74 -5.55 7.95
CA ILE A 146 17.78 -4.54 7.71
C ILE A 146 19.13 -5.21 7.40
N LYS A 147 19.49 -6.26 8.15
CA LYS A 147 20.67 -7.06 7.80
C LYS A 147 20.59 -7.61 6.37
N GLY A 148 19.40 -8.04 5.94
CA GLY A 148 19.17 -8.49 4.57
C GLY A 148 19.41 -7.42 3.51
N THR A 149 19.13 -6.15 3.80
CA THR A 149 19.38 -5.04 2.86
C THR A 149 20.87 -4.83 2.59
N HIS A 150 21.75 -5.15 3.55
CA HIS A 150 23.21 -5.08 3.34
C HIS A 150 23.74 -6.09 2.33
N TYR A 151 23.15 -7.29 2.29
CA TYR A 151 23.49 -8.30 1.28
C TYR A 151 22.80 -8.06 -0.07
N ASN A 152 21.70 -7.29 -0.08
CA ASN A 152 20.86 -7.06 -1.26
C ASN A 152 20.64 -5.55 -1.49
N ARG A 153 21.71 -4.76 -1.48
CA ARG A 153 21.66 -3.27 -1.51
C ARG A 153 20.98 -2.65 -2.73
N ASP A 154 20.87 -3.45 -3.80
CA ASP A 154 20.26 -3.06 -5.07
C ASP A 154 18.85 -3.63 -5.25
N ASP A 155 18.28 -4.27 -4.21
CA ASP A 155 16.94 -4.81 -4.22
C ASP A 155 16.00 -3.90 -3.42
N SER A 156 15.25 -3.05 -4.14
CA SER A 156 14.32 -2.09 -3.54
C SER A 156 13.22 -2.76 -2.71
N ARG A 157 12.92 -4.05 -2.94
CA ARG A 157 11.86 -4.75 -2.22
C ARG A 157 12.18 -4.88 -0.74
N LEU A 158 13.43 -5.21 -0.37
CA LEU A 158 13.79 -5.33 1.04
C LEU A 158 13.73 -3.98 1.75
N MET A 159 14.17 -2.90 1.10
CA MET A 159 14.04 -1.55 1.66
C MET A 159 12.57 -1.17 1.88
N TRP A 160 11.74 -1.47 0.88
CA TRP A 160 10.30 -1.29 0.99
C TRP A 160 9.70 -2.14 2.13
N ASP A 161 10.13 -3.40 2.29
CA ASP A 161 9.63 -4.26 3.36
C ASP A 161 10.04 -3.71 4.75
N VAL A 162 11.24 -3.15 4.91
CA VAL A 162 11.62 -2.52 6.19
C VAL A 162 10.65 -1.38 6.52
N GLY A 163 10.38 -0.49 5.56
CA GLY A 163 9.38 0.55 5.74
C GLY A 163 8.00 -0.01 6.08
N TRP A 164 7.59 -1.08 5.40
CA TRP A 164 6.32 -1.75 5.66
C TRP A 164 6.23 -2.40 7.04
N PHE A 165 7.31 -2.98 7.57
CA PHE A 165 7.31 -3.52 8.94
C PHE A 165 7.16 -2.40 9.98
N PHE A 166 7.86 -1.27 9.81
CA PHE A 166 7.69 -0.11 10.69
C PHE A 166 6.28 0.48 10.61
N GLY A 167 5.68 0.52 9.43
CA GLY A 167 4.31 1.03 9.28
C GLY A 167 3.27 0.05 9.81
N HIS A 168 3.26 -1.18 9.29
CA HIS A 168 2.22 -2.16 9.56
C HIS A 168 2.35 -2.80 10.96
N LYS A 169 3.52 -3.35 11.30
CA LYS A 169 3.68 -4.07 12.57
C LYS A 169 3.84 -3.15 13.77
N MET A 170 4.49 -2.00 13.60
CA MET A 170 4.74 -1.07 14.72
C MET A 170 3.70 0.06 14.77
N GLY A 171 3.18 0.49 13.61
CA GLY A 171 2.25 1.61 13.52
C GLY A 171 0.77 1.26 13.42
N ARG A 172 0.39 0.00 13.14
CA ARG A 172 -1.03 -0.40 12.93
C ARG A 172 -1.46 -1.71 13.58
N SER A 173 -0.60 -2.40 14.33
CA SER A 173 -1.02 -3.59 15.08
C SER A 173 -1.98 -3.22 16.21
N ASP A 174 -2.72 -4.19 16.77
CA ASP A 174 -3.59 -3.94 17.95
C ASP A 174 -2.82 -3.27 19.10
N GLU A 175 -1.54 -3.60 19.29
CA GLU A 175 -0.68 -2.98 20.31
C GLU A 175 0.15 -1.78 19.81
N TYR A 176 -0.25 -1.13 18.72
CA TYR A 176 0.54 -0.06 18.10
C TYR A 176 0.83 1.09 19.08
N ARG A 177 -0.15 1.47 19.92
CA ARG A 177 0.04 2.51 20.95
C ARG A 177 1.16 2.15 21.91
N GLN A 178 1.20 0.89 22.35
CA GLN A 178 2.24 0.39 23.26
C GLN A 178 3.59 0.29 22.53
N PHE A 179 3.63 -0.23 21.30
CA PHE A 179 4.86 -0.34 20.52
C PHE A 179 5.46 1.00 20.17
N ARG A 180 4.66 1.99 19.75
CA ARG A 180 5.12 3.35 19.48
C ARG A 180 5.69 4.00 20.74
N ARG A 181 5.05 3.81 21.91
CA ARG A 181 5.58 4.27 23.20
C ARG A 181 6.92 3.61 23.56
N LEU A 182 7.05 2.29 23.39
CA LEU A 182 8.31 1.58 23.64
C LEU A 182 9.40 2.03 22.66
N PHE A 183 9.09 2.11 21.37
CA PHE A 183 9.99 2.57 20.32
C PHE A 183 10.54 3.95 20.62
N ARG A 184 9.66 4.91 20.95
CA ARG A 184 10.02 6.29 21.31
C ARG A 184 11.11 6.39 22.38
N GLU A 185 11.18 5.43 23.32
CA GLU A 185 12.18 5.41 24.40
C GLU A 185 13.40 4.51 24.12
N ASP A 186 13.40 3.72 23.05
CA ASP A 186 14.40 2.70 22.77
C ASP A 186 15.66 3.26 22.08
N LYS A 187 16.55 3.85 22.88
CA LYS A 187 17.79 4.46 22.40
C LYS A 187 18.74 3.48 21.74
N ASP A 188 18.78 2.23 22.21
CA ASP A 188 19.69 1.22 21.67
C ASP A 188 19.23 0.81 20.27
N PHE A 189 17.92 0.64 20.09
CA PHE A 189 17.36 0.36 18.77
C PHE A 189 17.50 1.57 17.84
N HIS A 190 17.30 2.81 18.32
CA HIS A 190 17.57 4.01 17.51
C HIS A 190 19.03 4.10 17.03
N ALA A 191 19.99 3.78 17.91
CA ALA A 191 21.41 3.76 17.53
C ALA A 191 21.69 2.68 16.47
N GLU A 192 21.07 1.50 16.60
CA GLU A 192 21.14 0.45 15.57
C GLU A 192 20.57 0.94 14.23
N LEU A 193 19.40 1.56 14.23
CA LEU A 193 18.75 2.05 13.01
C LEU A 193 19.55 3.17 12.34
N ALA A 194 20.04 4.14 13.10
CA ALA A 194 20.89 5.21 12.56
C ALA A 194 22.18 4.66 11.93
N ALA A 195 22.80 3.64 12.55
CA ALA A 195 24.00 3.00 12.03
C ALA A 195 23.75 2.19 10.75
N ASN A 196 22.50 1.78 10.51
CA ASN A 196 22.11 0.98 9.35
C ASN A 196 21.24 1.76 8.35
N ASP A 197 21.14 3.08 8.51
CA ASP A 197 20.32 3.91 7.63
C ASP A 197 20.91 3.91 6.20
N PRO A 198 20.07 3.80 5.16
CA PRO A 198 20.55 3.74 3.77
C PRO A 198 21.34 4.96 3.30
N GLU A 199 21.12 6.14 3.89
CA GLU A 199 21.85 7.37 3.52
C GLU A 199 23.20 7.48 4.24
N ASN A 200 23.43 6.67 5.29
CA ASN A 200 24.67 6.63 6.07
C ASN A 200 25.06 8.02 6.63
N ASP A 201 24.06 8.80 7.06
CA ASP A 201 24.22 10.09 7.75
C ASP A 201 23.43 10.06 9.08
N PRO A 202 24.08 9.73 10.20
CA PRO A 202 23.41 9.64 11.50
C PRO A 202 22.80 10.96 11.98
N ASP A 203 23.41 12.10 11.66
CA ASP A 203 22.91 13.42 12.10
C ASP A 203 21.66 13.82 11.33
N ALA A 204 21.62 13.54 10.02
CA ALA A 204 20.40 13.65 9.23
C ALA A 204 19.31 12.69 9.75
N TRP A 205 19.69 11.45 10.08
CA TRP A 205 18.75 10.44 10.58
C TRP A 205 17.95 10.91 11.79
N TYR A 206 18.62 11.38 12.86
CA TYR A 206 17.92 11.81 14.08
C TYR A 206 17.01 13.02 13.82
N ARG A 207 17.41 13.93 12.94
CA ARG A 207 16.62 15.12 12.59
C ARG A 207 15.40 14.77 11.74
N GLU A 208 15.54 13.87 10.77
CA GLU A 208 14.47 13.54 9.82
C GLU A 208 13.52 12.48 10.37
N ALA A 209 14.00 11.59 11.25
CA ALA A 209 13.16 10.61 11.95
C ALA A 209 12.42 11.23 13.14
N ALA A 210 12.82 12.42 13.64
CA ALA A 210 12.27 13.03 14.84
C ALA A 210 10.75 13.31 14.76
N GLY A 211 10.01 12.81 15.73
CA GLY A 211 8.63 13.15 16.01
C GLY A 211 8.48 14.45 16.81
N PRO A 212 7.28 14.71 17.38
CA PRO A 212 6.94 15.97 18.04
C PRO A 212 7.79 16.31 19.27
N ASP A 213 8.38 15.30 19.91
CA ASP A 213 9.21 15.39 21.12
C ASP A 213 10.71 15.29 20.83
N ASN A 214 11.11 15.41 19.56
CA ASN A 214 12.48 15.22 19.06
C ASN A 214 13.04 13.80 19.24
N LYS A 215 12.20 12.79 19.49
CA LYS A 215 12.60 11.38 19.48
C LYS A 215 12.16 10.73 18.16
N PRO A 216 12.87 9.72 17.64
CA PRO A 216 12.48 9.08 16.40
C PRO A 216 11.06 8.52 16.43
N ASP A 217 10.35 8.66 15.30
CA ASP A 217 9.01 8.11 15.06
C ASP A 217 9.06 6.99 14.02
N ASN A 218 8.35 5.89 14.25
CA ASN A 218 8.40 4.72 13.36
C ASN A 218 7.89 5.01 11.95
N TRP A 219 6.89 5.88 11.78
CA TRP A 219 6.37 6.24 10.45
C TRP A 219 7.35 7.12 9.67
N LYS A 220 8.11 7.97 10.36
CA LYS A 220 9.22 8.71 9.73
C LYS A 220 10.38 7.80 9.39
N VAL A 221 10.71 6.83 10.23
CA VAL A 221 11.68 5.77 9.87
C VAL A 221 11.18 4.98 8.65
N ALA A 222 9.88 4.63 8.60
CA ALA A 222 9.29 3.96 7.45
C ALA A 222 9.43 4.80 6.16
N HIS A 223 9.11 6.10 6.23
CA HIS A 223 9.30 7.04 5.13
C HIS A 223 10.73 7.00 4.58
N ARG A 224 11.75 7.05 5.46
CA ARG A 224 13.15 6.99 5.05
C ARG A 224 13.48 5.71 4.29
N TRP A 225 13.02 4.56 4.79
CA TRP A 225 13.25 3.27 4.11
C TRP A 225 12.52 3.16 2.77
N TYR A 226 11.31 3.71 2.65
CA TYR A 226 10.63 3.80 1.36
C TYR A 226 11.38 4.71 0.38
N ALA A 227 11.83 5.89 0.82
CA ALA A 227 12.61 6.82 0.01
C ALA A 227 13.94 6.20 -0.47
N ALA A 228 14.62 5.46 0.40
CA ALA A 228 15.82 4.71 0.04
C ALA A 228 15.54 3.66 -1.05
N GLY A 229 14.44 2.92 -0.92
CA GLY A 229 13.99 1.98 -1.94
C GLY A 229 13.75 2.66 -3.29
N GLN A 230 13.14 3.86 -3.28
CA GLN A 230 12.94 4.65 -4.50
C GLN A 230 14.26 5.09 -5.12
N ASN A 231 15.20 5.60 -4.32
CA ASN A 231 16.52 6.04 -4.77
C ASN A 231 17.29 4.89 -5.49
N VAL A 232 17.16 3.65 -5.01
CA VAL A 232 17.73 2.47 -5.70
C VAL A 232 17.14 2.28 -7.11
N VAL A 233 15.85 2.54 -7.30
CA VAL A 233 15.20 2.40 -8.61
C VAL A 233 15.57 3.59 -9.51
N ASP A 234 15.41 4.81 -9.00
CA ASP A 234 15.51 6.03 -9.79
C ASP A 234 16.96 6.40 -10.14
N THR A 235 17.86 6.36 -9.15
CA THR A 235 19.22 6.86 -9.29
C THR A 235 20.20 5.76 -9.67
N LYS A 236 20.03 4.54 -9.14
CA LYS A 236 20.89 3.40 -9.48
C LYS A 236 20.39 2.61 -10.70
N ASN A 237 19.27 3.03 -11.32
CA ASN A 237 18.66 2.42 -12.50
C ASN A 237 18.47 0.90 -12.36
N ARG A 238 18.06 0.46 -11.15
CA ARG A 238 17.77 -0.94 -10.87
C ARG A 238 16.30 -1.24 -11.20
N PRO A 239 16.01 -2.41 -11.79
CA PRO A 239 14.64 -2.74 -12.19
C PRO A 239 13.74 -2.91 -10.96
N LEU A 240 12.55 -2.32 -11.01
CA LEU A 240 11.51 -2.57 -10.01
C LEU A 240 10.93 -3.98 -10.21
N ARG A 241 11.31 -4.92 -9.33
CA ARG A 241 10.93 -6.33 -9.45
C ARG A 241 9.65 -6.61 -8.67
N GLY A 242 8.60 -7.07 -9.34
CA GLY A 242 7.38 -7.57 -8.68
C GLY A 242 6.60 -6.51 -7.89
N GLN A 243 6.82 -5.23 -8.16
CA GLN A 243 6.07 -4.12 -7.60
C GLN A 243 5.61 -3.21 -8.74
N ASN A 244 4.39 -2.69 -8.64
CA ASN A 244 3.86 -1.71 -9.60
C ASN A 244 4.48 -0.32 -9.28
N PRO A 245 5.11 0.38 -10.24
CA PRO A 245 5.68 1.71 -10.02
C PRO A 245 4.70 2.70 -9.39
N LEU A 246 3.44 2.65 -9.82
CA LEU A 246 2.38 3.52 -9.33
C LEU A 246 2.21 3.38 -7.81
N ASN A 247 2.03 2.17 -7.31
CA ASN A 247 1.90 1.91 -5.87
C ASN A 247 3.22 2.11 -5.13
N PHE A 248 4.32 1.59 -5.67
CA PHE A 248 5.64 1.69 -5.06
C PHE A 248 6.03 3.14 -4.76
N HIS A 249 5.74 4.05 -5.69
CA HIS A 249 6.11 5.45 -5.50
C HIS A 249 5.21 6.24 -4.55
N SER A 250 4.03 5.71 -4.19
CA SER A 250 3.07 6.37 -3.28
C SER A 250 3.43 6.22 -1.79
N TRP A 251 4.17 5.17 -1.42
CA TRP A 251 4.40 4.78 -0.03
C TRP A 251 5.15 5.80 0.85
N PRO A 252 6.18 6.53 0.37
CA PRO A 252 6.83 7.53 1.22
C PRO A 252 5.87 8.63 1.67
N ALA A 253 4.98 9.09 0.79
CA ALA A 253 4.01 10.11 1.13
C ALA A 253 2.93 9.55 2.08
N LYS A 254 2.43 8.34 1.82
CA LYS A 254 1.47 7.66 2.73
C LYS A 254 2.02 7.40 4.12
N ALA A 255 3.33 7.14 4.25
CA ALA A 255 3.99 7.01 5.54
C ALA A 255 3.97 8.34 6.32
N LEU A 256 4.13 9.48 5.64
CA LEU A 256 4.04 10.80 6.27
C LEU A 256 2.60 11.17 6.66
N MET A 257 1.60 10.78 5.87
CA MET A 257 0.19 10.90 6.23
C MET A 257 -0.11 10.05 7.48
N SER A 258 0.36 8.80 7.50
CA SER A 258 0.20 7.91 8.67
C SER A 258 0.94 8.43 9.91
N TYR A 259 2.08 9.11 9.74
CA TYR A 259 2.75 9.83 10.82
C TYR A 259 1.86 10.94 11.38
N ALA A 260 1.25 11.76 10.51
CA ALA A 260 0.39 12.86 10.91
C ALA A 260 -0.83 12.37 11.70
N THR A 261 -1.54 11.37 11.17
CA THR A 261 -2.65 10.70 11.87
C THR A 261 -2.20 10.14 13.23
N ALA A 262 -1.08 9.42 13.27
CA ALA A 262 -0.64 8.77 14.50
C ALA A 262 -0.26 9.75 15.62
N ILE A 263 0.25 10.94 15.30
CA ILE A 263 0.54 11.93 16.34
C ILE A 263 -0.72 12.63 16.84
N GLU A 264 -1.75 12.78 15.99
CA GLU A 264 -3.05 13.34 16.37
C GLU A 264 -3.79 12.37 17.30
N GLU A 265 -3.80 11.08 16.99
CA GLU A 265 -4.31 10.03 17.89
C GLU A 265 -3.59 9.98 19.26
N GLU A 266 -2.35 10.46 19.31
CA GLU A 266 -1.53 10.57 20.53
C GLU A 266 -1.69 11.92 21.25
N GLY A 267 -2.60 12.78 20.78
CA GLY A 267 -2.94 14.05 21.42
C GLY A 267 -2.07 15.23 20.97
N VAL A 268 -1.33 15.11 19.87
CA VAL A 268 -0.48 16.20 19.33
C VAL A 268 -1.24 16.97 18.26
N PHE A 269 -1.86 18.08 18.68
CA PHE A 269 -2.63 18.96 17.80
C PHE A 269 -1.94 20.31 17.53
N GLY A 270 -2.60 21.15 16.73
CA GLY A 270 -2.17 22.51 16.43
C GLY A 270 -1.03 22.54 15.40
N GLU A 271 -0.06 23.43 15.59
CA GLU A 271 0.96 23.70 14.57
C GLU A 271 1.80 22.48 14.20
N LYS A 272 2.08 21.59 15.17
CA LYS A 272 2.86 20.37 14.90
C LYS A 272 2.10 19.37 14.02
N GLY A 273 0.80 19.19 14.27
CA GLY A 273 -0.09 18.35 13.45
C GLY A 273 -0.25 18.92 12.05
N ARG A 274 -0.61 20.21 11.93
CA ARG A 274 -0.73 20.90 10.64
C ARG A 274 0.56 20.83 9.81
N GLN A 275 1.72 21.05 10.44
CA GLN A 275 3.00 20.94 9.75
C GLN A 275 3.30 19.50 9.29
N ALA A 276 2.87 18.47 10.04
CA ALA A 276 3.00 17.09 9.61
C ALA A 276 2.18 16.82 8.34
N TRP A 277 0.91 17.24 8.33
CA TRP A 277 0.03 17.12 7.15
C TRP A 277 0.53 17.94 5.96
N LYS A 278 1.09 19.13 6.19
CA LYS A 278 1.72 19.94 5.14
C LYS A 278 2.89 19.21 4.47
N VAL A 279 3.77 18.61 5.27
CA VAL A 279 4.90 17.82 4.76
C VAL A 279 4.41 16.58 3.99
N ALA A 280 3.32 15.97 4.46
CA ALA A 280 2.68 14.84 3.78
C ALA A 280 2.04 15.25 2.44
N LEU A 281 1.34 16.38 2.38
CA LEU A 281 0.77 16.96 1.16
C LEU A 281 1.86 17.28 0.14
N ASP A 282 2.93 17.95 0.56
CA ASP A 282 4.07 18.27 -0.31
C ASP A 282 4.70 16.99 -0.89
N ALA A 283 4.79 15.92 -0.09
CA ALA A 283 5.27 14.63 -0.57
C ALA A 283 4.31 13.96 -1.55
N TRP A 284 2.99 14.07 -1.35
CA TRP A 284 1.96 13.54 -2.26
C TRP A 284 1.96 14.26 -3.60
N LEU A 285 2.06 15.59 -3.59
CA LEU A 285 2.19 16.41 -4.79
C LEU A 285 3.47 16.07 -5.57
N ARG A 286 4.61 15.92 -4.88
CA ARG A 286 5.86 15.45 -5.52
C ARG A 286 5.72 14.05 -6.11
N TYR A 287 4.94 13.17 -5.51
CA TYR A 287 4.62 11.86 -6.08
C TYR A 287 3.80 12.01 -7.37
N GLY A 288 2.84 12.93 -7.40
CA GLY A 288 2.02 13.20 -8.58
C GLY A 288 2.80 13.80 -9.76
N GLU A 289 3.92 14.48 -9.51
CA GLU A 289 4.83 15.00 -10.55
C GLU A 289 5.72 13.94 -11.21
N ARG A 290 5.72 12.70 -10.71
CA ARG A 290 6.62 11.66 -11.19
C ARG A 290 6.15 11.11 -12.54
N ASN A 291 7.10 10.84 -13.42
CA ASN A 291 6.83 10.09 -14.64
C ASN A 291 6.57 8.62 -14.30
N ILE A 292 5.32 8.18 -14.42
CA ILE A 292 4.90 6.80 -14.19
C ILE A 292 4.65 6.12 -15.54
N PRO A 293 5.30 4.98 -15.83
CA PRO A 293 5.00 4.22 -17.04
C PRO A 293 3.65 3.52 -16.91
N THR A 294 2.81 3.71 -17.91
CA THR A 294 1.55 2.97 -18.05
C THR A 294 1.79 1.57 -18.62
N SER A 295 0.75 0.73 -18.64
CA SER A 295 0.80 -0.62 -19.22
C SER A 295 1.16 -0.63 -20.72
N THR A 296 0.96 0.47 -21.43
CA THR A 296 1.32 0.64 -22.85
C THR A 296 2.71 1.25 -23.06
N GLY A 297 3.39 1.66 -21.98
CA GLY A 297 4.69 2.34 -22.03
C GLY A 297 4.62 3.86 -22.15
N LEU A 298 3.43 4.45 -22.26
CA LEU A 298 3.25 5.90 -22.16
C LEU A 298 3.64 6.38 -20.76
N LEU A 299 4.46 7.42 -20.66
CA LEU A 299 4.80 8.07 -19.41
C LEU A 299 3.75 9.13 -19.09
N ILE A 300 3.16 9.04 -17.91
CA ILE A 300 2.19 10.01 -17.40
C ILE A 300 2.67 10.64 -16.10
N ARG A 301 2.17 11.83 -15.78
CA ARG A 301 2.23 12.41 -14.43
C ARG A 301 0.83 12.52 -13.89
N LEU A 302 0.64 12.19 -12.63
CA LEU A 302 -0.70 12.24 -12.04
C LEU A 302 -1.20 13.67 -11.97
N ASN A 303 -0.35 14.66 -11.66
CA ASN A 303 -0.76 16.07 -11.54
C ASN A 303 -1.15 16.71 -12.89
N ASP A 304 -0.89 16.07 -14.02
CA ASP A 304 -1.16 16.64 -15.34
C ASP A 304 -2.62 16.45 -15.82
N LEU A 305 -3.52 15.87 -15.01
CA LEU A 305 -4.89 15.55 -15.45
C LEU A 305 -5.62 16.78 -15.98
N GLU A 306 -5.72 17.82 -15.15
CA GLU A 306 -6.44 19.05 -15.44
C GLU A 306 -5.79 19.76 -16.65
N LEU A 307 -4.45 19.73 -16.73
CA LEU A 307 -3.70 20.26 -17.86
C LEU A 307 -4.03 19.53 -19.18
N GLN A 308 -4.11 18.20 -19.17
CA GLN A 308 -4.46 17.43 -20.36
C GLN A 308 -5.93 17.64 -20.76
N GLN A 309 -6.84 17.75 -19.79
CA GLN A 309 -8.25 18.05 -20.04
C GLN A 309 -8.44 19.43 -20.66
N GLU A 310 -7.78 20.45 -20.10
CA GLU A 310 -7.81 21.81 -20.64
C GLU A 310 -7.23 21.85 -22.06
N ARG A 311 -6.08 21.19 -22.28
CA ARG A 311 -5.48 21.08 -23.61
C ARG A 311 -6.42 20.41 -24.62
N ALA A 312 -7.08 19.31 -24.23
CA ALA A 312 -8.05 18.63 -25.09
C ALA A 312 -9.22 19.56 -25.44
N ALA A 313 -9.78 20.26 -24.44
CA ALA A 313 -10.87 21.21 -24.62
C ALA A 313 -10.49 22.39 -25.54
N GLN A 314 -9.31 22.98 -25.33
CA GLN A 314 -8.79 24.08 -26.18
C GLN A 314 -8.62 23.63 -27.63
N LYS A 315 -8.00 22.47 -27.88
CA LYS A 315 -7.80 21.96 -29.25
C LYS A 315 -9.10 21.55 -29.93
N ARG A 316 -10.05 21.05 -29.15
CA ARG A 316 -11.41 20.78 -29.62
C ARG A 316 -12.14 22.06 -30.02
N GLN A 317 -12.02 23.11 -29.21
CA GLN A 317 -12.59 24.42 -29.55
C GLN A 317 -11.96 25.01 -30.82
N GLU A 318 -10.62 25.00 -30.93
CA GLU A 318 -9.92 25.47 -32.14
C GLU A 318 -10.37 24.69 -33.40
N LEU A 319 -10.61 23.38 -33.26
CA LEU A 319 -11.12 22.53 -34.34
C LEU A 319 -12.56 22.90 -34.73
N ASP A 320 -13.43 23.07 -33.74
CA ASP A 320 -14.84 23.41 -33.96
C ASP A 320 -14.99 24.83 -34.55
N GLU A 321 -14.09 25.76 -34.21
CA GLU A 321 -14.00 27.09 -34.85
C GLU A 321 -13.54 27.00 -36.32
N LEU A 322 -12.67 26.04 -36.64
CA LEU A 322 -12.16 25.82 -38.00
C LEU A 322 -13.17 25.10 -38.90
N VAL A 323 -14.04 24.26 -38.31
CA VAL A 323 -15.08 23.49 -39.01
C VAL A 323 -16.44 23.68 -38.30
N PRO A 324 -17.03 24.89 -38.37
CA PRO A 324 -18.21 25.23 -37.59
C PRO A 324 -19.42 24.39 -38.00
N GLY A 325 -20.13 23.84 -37.01
CA GLY A 325 -21.36 23.07 -37.21
C GLY A 325 -21.15 21.60 -37.59
N ALA A 326 -19.91 21.16 -37.85
CA ALA A 326 -19.65 19.77 -38.26
C ALA A 326 -19.94 18.78 -37.13
N ARG A 327 -19.62 19.12 -35.88
CA ARG A 327 -19.85 18.23 -34.73
C ARG A 327 -21.34 18.00 -34.49
N GLU A 328 -22.16 19.04 -34.56
CA GLU A 328 -23.62 18.95 -34.43
C GLU A 328 -24.21 18.12 -35.58
N GLN A 329 -23.77 18.35 -36.82
CA GLN A 329 -24.22 17.57 -37.98
C GLN A 329 -23.91 16.08 -37.82
N ILE A 330 -22.68 15.73 -37.43
CA ILE A 330 -22.29 14.33 -37.20
C ILE A 330 -23.11 13.71 -36.05
N LEU A 331 -23.38 14.47 -34.98
CA LEU A 331 -24.20 14.01 -33.87
C LEU A 331 -25.65 13.72 -34.33
N GLU A 332 -26.25 14.62 -35.10
CA GLU A 332 -27.59 14.43 -35.67
C GLU A 332 -27.64 13.18 -36.56
N GLU A 333 -26.66 13.00 -37.44
CA GLU A 333 -26.54 11.80 -38.28
C GLU A 333 -26.46 10.53 -37.42
N LYS A 334 -25.60 10.51 -36.40
CA LYS A 334 -25.45 9.37 -35.47
C LYS A 334 -26.74 9.09 -34.70
N GLN A 335 -27.51 10.12 -34.30
CA GLN A 335 -28.81 9.93 -33.63
C GLN A 335 -29.83 9.23 -34.52
N THR A 336 -29.79 9.42 -35.84
CA THR A 336 -30.68 8.69 -36.77
C THR A 336 -30.37 7.20 -36.87
N THR A 337 -29.14 6.79 -36.53
CA THR A 337 -28.71 5.38 -36.57
C THR A 337 -29.08 4.56 -35.33
N LEU A 338 -29.57 5.21 -34.27
CA LEU A 338 -30.01 4.53 -33.06
C LEU A 338 -31.30 3.76 -33.29
N SER A 339 -31.36 2.54 -32.75
CA SER A 339 -32.60 1.76 -32.71
C SER A 339 -33.62 2.40 -31.75
N ASP A 340 -34.89 2.03 -31.89
CA ASP A 340 -35.92 2.53 -30.98
C ASP A 340 -35.68 2.07 -29.53
N ASP A 341 -35.21 0.83 -29.34
CA ASP A 341 -34.89 0.28 -28.01
C ASP A 341 -33.69 1.00 -27.37
N GLU A 342 -32.66 1.35 -28.16
CA GLU A 342 -31.51 2.14 -27.72
C GLU A 342 -31.92 3.55 -27.30
N ARG A 343 -32.80 4.20 -28.08
CA ARG A 343 -33.31 5.54 -27.78
C ARG A 343 -34.16 5.55 -26.51
N VAL A 344 -34.99 4.53 -26.30
CA VAL A 344 -35.78 4.37 -25.08
C VAL A 344 -34.85 4.15 -23.87
N ALA A 345 -33.87 3.26 -23.98
CA ALA A 345 -32.91 2.98 -22.92
C ALA A 345 -32.08 4.22 -22.52
N LEU A 346 -31.64 5.02 -23.50
CA LEU A 346 -30.86 6.23 -23.27
C LEU A 346 -31.64 7.31 -22.50
N ASN A 347 -32.93 7.47 -22.79
CA ASN A 347 -33.80 8.48 -22.17
C ASN A 347 -34.31 8.09 -20.77
N LEU A 348 -34.20 6.82 -20.38
CA LEU A 348 -34.54 6.39 -19.02
C LEU A 348 -33.47 6.87 -18.03
N PRO A 349 -33.86 7.43 -16.86
CA PRO A 349 -32.94 7.71 -15.76
C PRO A 349 -32.18 6.45 -15.36
N GLU A 350 -30.90 6.57 -15.00
CA GLU A 350 -30.03 5.40 -14.80
C GLU A 350 -30.60 4.42 -13.77
N GLY A 351 -31.08 4.91 -12.62
CA GLY A 351 -31.69 4.07 -11.57
C GLY A 351 -32.97 3.33 -11.95
N ASN A 352 -33.57 3.64 -13.11
CA ASN A 352 -34.78 2.99 -13.61
C ASN A 352 -34.51 2.02 -14.78
N ARG A 353 -33.25 1.83 -15.18
CA ARG A 353 -32.88 0.94 -16.29
C ARG A 353 -32.82 -0.53 -15.82
N SER A 354 -33.38 -1.44 -16.60
CA SER A 354 -33.10 -2.87 -16.47
C SER A 354 -31.64 -3.17 -16.88
N PRO A 355 -31.06 -4.33 -16.50
CA PRO A 355 -29.71 -4.71 -16.92
C PRO A 355 -29.50 -4.71 -18.44
N GLU A 356 -30.52 -5.10 -19.21
CA GLU A 356 -30.48 -5.07 -20.68
C GLU A 356 -30.51 -3.63 -21.21
N GLN A 357 -31.32 -2.77 -20.60
CA GLN A 357 -31.38 -1.34 -20.94
C GLN A 357 -30.09 -0.61 -20.56
N TYR A 358 -29.37 -1.06 -19.54
CA TYR A 358 -28.04 -0.56 -19.23
C TYR A 358 -27.05 -0.83 -20.37
N SER A 359 -27.05 -2.05 -20.93
CA SER A 359 -26.22 -2.39 -22.09
C SER A 359 -26.60 -1.54 -23.31
N LEU A 360 -27.88 -1.49 -23.64
CA LEU A 360 -28.39 -0.71 -24.78
C LEU A 360 -28.09 0.78 -24.65
N ALA A 361 -28.23 1.36 -23.46
CA ALA A 361 -27.88 2.76 -23.21
C ALA A 361 -26.38 3.00 -23.34
N SER A 362 -25.53 2.06 -22.91
CA SER A 362 -24.07 2.15 -23.11
C SER A 362 -23.70 2.09 -24.59
N GLU A 363 -24.26 1.14 -25.33
CA GLU A 363 -24.07 1.01 -26.78
C GLU A 363 -24.55 2.25 -27.53
N ALA A 364 -25.68 2.83 -27.13
CA ALA A 364 -26.18 4.08 -27.67
C ALA A 364 -25.22 5.26 -27.39
N LYS A 365 -24.72 5.39 -26.15
CA LYS A 365 -23.71 6.41 -25.80
C LYS A 365 -22.44 6.27 -26.65
N ASP A 366 -21.97 5.03 -26.87
CA ASP A 366 -20.81 4.77 -27.72
C ASP A 366 -21.06 5.13 -29.18
N LYS A 367 -22.23 4.81 -29.73
CA LYS A 367 -22.63 5.20 -31.10
C LYS A 367 -22.72 6.71 -31.28
N LEU A 368 -23.21 7.44 -30.27
CA LEU A 368 -23.36 8.89 -30.30
C LEU A 368 -22.04 9.65 -30.09
N LYS A 369 -20.97 8.97 -29.67
CA LYS A 369 -19.67 9.62 -29.45
C LYS A 369 -19.13 10.17 -30.77
N VAL A 370 -19.05 11.51 -30.88
CA VAL A 370 -18.41 12.19 -32.01
C VAL A 370 -16.92 12.33 -31.72
N THR A 371 -16.08 11.72 -32.54
CA THR A 371 -14.63 11.81 -32.42
C THR A 371 -14.11 13.09 -33.07
N ASP A 372 -12.99 13.60 -32.56
CA ASP A 372 -12.38 14.81 -33.13
C ASP A 372 -11.89 14.57 -34.58
N MET A 373 -11.55 13.32 -34.94
CA MET A 373 -11.15 12.97 -36.31
C MET A 373 -12.33 13.02 -37.29
N GLU A 374 -13.52 12.59 -36.90
CA GLU A 374 -14.74 12.70 -37.74
C GLU A 374 -15.05 14.17 -38.06
N VAL A 375 -14.84 15.07 -37.10
CA VAL A 375 -15.01 16.52 -37.31
C VAL A 375 -13.97 17.06 -38.30
N ALA A 376 -12.72 16.63 -38.19
CA ALA A 376 -11.65 17.02 -39.12
C ALA A 376 -11.87 16.49 -40.55
N GLU A 377 -12.54 15.35 -40.74
CA GLU A 377 -12.85 14.81 -42.06
C GLU A 377 -13.85 15.69 -42.84
N GLN A 378 -14.74 16.40 -42.13
CA GLN A 378 -15.68 17.36 -42.71
C GLN A 378 -15.01 18.70 -43.08
N ALA A 379 -13.73 18.88 -42.77
CA ALA A 379 -13.01 20.11 -43.05
C ALA A 379 -12.89 20.39 -44.57
N PRO A 380 -13.07 21.65 -45.00
CA PRO A 380 -12.75 22.11 -46.33
C PRO A 380 -11.29 21.81 -46.72
N ALA A 381 -11.03 21.61 -48.01
CA ALA A 381 -9.74 21.09 -48.50
C ALA A 381 -8.53 21.99 -48.17
N ASP A 382 -8.74 23.29 -48.02
CA ASP A 382 -7.75 24.30 -47.67
C ASP A 382 -7.34 24.27 -46.19
N VAL A 383 -8.22 23.85 -45.29
CA VAL A 383 -7.97 23.78 -43.84
C VAL A 383 -7.87 22.35 -43.30
N ARG A 384 -8.10 21.33 -44.13
CA ARG A 384 -8.15 19.91 -43.73
C ARG A 384 -6.91 19.41 -43.01
N LEU A 385 -5.72 19.83 -43.44
CA LEU A 385 -4.48 19.42 -42.78
C LEU A 385 -4.39 19.96 -41.35
N GLN A 386 -4.72 21.25 -41.18
CA GLN A 386 -4.76 21.90 -39.87
C GLN A 386 -5.85 21.29 -38.98
N ALA A 387 -7.04 21.02 -39.52
CA ALA A 387 -8.11 20.35 -38.79
C ALA A 387 -7.68 18.95 -38.32
N GLY A 388 -7.01 18.17 -39.17
CA GLY A 388 -6.47 16.86 -38.81
C GLY A 388 -5.41 16.92 -37.72
N GLU A 389 -4.55 17.94 -37.72
CA GLU A 389 -3.56 18.17 -36.66
C GLU A 389 -4.22 18.50 -35.32
N LEU A 390 -5.18 19.43 -35.31
CA LEU A 390 -5.96 19.80 -34.13
C LEU A 390 -6.72 18.60 -33.55
N ALA A 391 -7.38 17.81 -34.41
CA ALA A 391 -8.08 16.60 -34.01
C ALA A 391 -7.15 15.55 -33.39
N ARG A 392 -5.96 15.35 -33.97
CA ARG A 392 -4.96 14.44 -33.41
C ARG A 392 -4.48 14.92 -32.04
N GLU A 393 -4.17 16.21 -31.89
CA GLU A 393 -3.71 16.77 -30.61
C GLU A 393 -4.79 16.72 -29.53
N ALA A 394 -6.06 17.02 -29.87
CA ALA A 394 -7.19 16.89 -28.97
C ALA A 394 -7.36 15.43 -28.52
N SER A 395 -7.32 14.49 -29.46
CA SER A 395 -7.45 13.05 -29.17
C SER A 395 -6.28 12.53 -28.33
N GLU A 396 -5.05 12.97 -28.59
CA GLU A 396 -3.87 12.60 -27.79
C GLU A 396 -3.98 13.13 -26.35
N ALA A 397 -4.38 14.38 -26.17
CA ALA A 397 -4.57 14.97 -24.85
C ALA A 397 -5.71 14.28 -24.08
N GLU A 398 -6.85 14.01 -24.73
CA GLU A 398 -7.98 13.27 -24.14
C GLU A 398 -7.58 11.84 -23.72
N ASN A 399 -6.80 11.15 -24.56
CA ASN A 399 -6.28 9.82 -24.24
C ASN A 399 -5.34 9.88 -23.03
N ASN A 400 -4.44 10.87 -22.96
CA ASN A 400 -3.56 11.07 -21.82
C ASN A 400 -4.36 11.35 -20.54
N ALA A 401 -5.34 12.27 -20.60
CA ALA A 401 -6.23 12.56 -19.48
C ALA A 401 -6.95 11.30 -18.99
N SER A 402 -7.49 10.50 -19.90
CA SER A 402 -8.15 9.22 -19.60
C SER A 402 -7.20 8.22 -18.91
N PHE A 403 -5.94 8.12 -19.36
CA PHE A 403 -4.94 7.30 -18.68
C PHE A 403 -4.63 7.81 -17.28
N ILE A 404 -4.41 9.12 -17.13
CA ILE A 404 -4.12 9.75 -15.85
C ILE A 404 -5.27 9.52 -14.87
N GLN A 405 -6.52 9.74 -15.30
CA GLN A 405 -7.71 9.55 -14.46
C GLN A 405 -7.83 8.11 -13.94
N ARG A 406 -7.64 7.11 -14.82
CA ARG A 406 -7.63 5.69 -14.41
C ARG A 406 -6.53 5.41 -13.38
N TYR A 407 -5.33 5.95 -13.60
CA TYR A 407 -4.20 5.73 -12.71
C TYR A 407 -4.37 6.45 -11.37
N ARG A 408 -4.92 7.68 -11.36
CA ARG A 408 -5.34 8.38 -10.14
C ARG A 408 -6.35 7.52 -9.35
N GLY A 409 -7.32 6.89 -10.03
CA GLY A 409 -8.28 5.98 -9.39
C GLY A 409 -7.63 4.76 -8.71
N ILE A 410 -6.62 4.13 -9.32
CA ILE A 410 -5.95 2.94 -8.76
C ILE A 410 -5.31 3.21 -7.39
N VAL A 411 -4.78 4.41 -7.17
CA VAL A 411 -4.13 4.79 -5.90
C VAL A 411 -4.98 5.67 -5.00
N ASN A 412 -6.23 5.91 -5.41
CA ASN A 412 -7.15 6.82 -4.77
C ASN A 412 -6.56 8.24 -4.60
N PHE A 413 -6.03 8.80 -5.69
CA PHE A 413 -5.21 10.01 -5.66
C PHE A 413 -5.93 11.22 -5.09
N GLU A 414 -7.18 11.43 -5.51
CA GLU A 414 -8.00 12.56 -5.09
C GLU A 414 -8.35 12.50 -3.62
N TYR A 415 -8.66 11.32 -3.09
CA TYR A 415 -8.95 11.14 -1.68
C TYR A 415 -7.73 11.52 -0.83
N TRP A 416 -6.55 10.96 -1.10
CA TRP A 416 -5.34 11.28 -0.32
C TRP A 416 -4.93 12.75 -0.45
N LEU A 417 -5.15 13.37 -1.62
CA LEU A 417 -4.94 14.79 -1.83
C LEU A 417 -5.90 15.62 -0.98
N THR A 418 -7.20 15.31 -1.06
CA THR A 418 -8.28 16.00 -0.34
C THR A 418 -8.10 15.86 1.17
N ARG A 419 -7.82 14.65 1.65
CA ARG A 419 -7.56 14.38 3.07
C ARG A 419 -6.40 15.21 3.57
N ALA A 420 -5.25 15.17 2.90
CA ALA A 420 -4.10 15.95 3.34
C ALA A 420 -4.35 17.47 3.32
N GLN A 421 -5.23 17.98 2.46
CA GLN A 421 -5.65 19.39 2.48
C GLN A 421 -6.61 19.69 3.63
N ALA A 422 -7.65 18.88 3.81
CA ALA A 422 -8.66 19.05 4.85
C ALA A 422 -8.06 18.97 6.26
N GLU A 423 -7.15 18.04 6.49
CA GLU A 423 -6.50 17.81 7.80
C GLU A 423 -5.59 18.97 8.25
N GLN A 424 -5.23 19.88 7.34
CA GLN A 424 -4.49 21.09 7.70
C GLN A 424 -5.40 22.22 8.21
N GLU A 425 -6.72 22.12 8.02
CA GLU A 425 -7.65 23.17 8.38
C GLU A 425 -7.95 23.20 9.87
N ASP A 426 -8.13 24.41 10.41
CA ASP A 426 -8.42 24.60 11.83
C ASP A 426 -9.70 23.88 12.27
N LEU A 427 -10.69 23.78 11.37
CA LEU A 427 -11.94 23.07 11.60
C LEU A 427 -11.68 21.57 11.84
N THR A 428 -10.96 20.91 10.94
CA THR A 428 -10.66 19.47 11.01
C THR A 428 -9.77 19.15 12.20
N VAL A 429 -8.75 19.98 12.46
CA VAL A 429 -7.90 19.83 13.65
C VAL A 429 -8.71 19.96 14.95
N ALA A 430 -9.68 20.88 15.00
CA ALA A 430 -10.58 21.02 16.14
C ALA A 430 -11.53 19.81 16.27
N ALA A 431 -12.03 19.26 15.16
CA ALA A 431 -12.87 18.07 15.16
C ALA A 431 -12.15 16.84 15.73
N HIS A 432 -10.91 16.59 15.29
CA HIS A 432 -10.05 15.54 15.83
C HIS A 432 -9.73 15.76 17.31
N LYS A 433 -9.43 17.00 17.70
CA LYS A 433 -9.16 17.33 19.10
C LYS A 433 -10.36 17.02 19.99
N ASP A 434 -11.55 17.40 19.58
CA ASP A 434 -12.77 17.15 20.35
C ASP A 434 -13.06 15.65 20.49
N LEU A 435 -12.84 14.86 19.43
CA LEU A 435 -12.91 13.39 19.51
C LEU A 435 -11.88 12.82 20.48
N PHE A 436 -10.64 13.31 20.46
CA PHE A 436 -9.61 12.87 21.38
C PHE A 436 -9.99 13.19 22.83
N ASP A 437 -10.39 14.43 23.12
CA ASP A 437 -10.82 14.85 24.45
C ASP A 437 -12.04 14.03 24.92
N ALA A 438 -12.99 13.75 24.03
CA ALA A 438 -14.17 12.93 24.32
C ALA A 438 -13.79 11.50 24.72
N ASN A 439 -12.88 10.87 23.98
CA ASN A 439 -12.40 9.52 24.27
C ASN A 439 -11.62 9.45 25.59
N GLU A 440 -10.75 10.43 25.86
CA GLU A 440 -10.02 10.50 27.15
C GLU A 440 -11.01 10.69 28.32
N ALA A 441 -11.97 11.61 28.19
CA ALA A 441 -12.99 11.81 29.21
C ALA A 441 -13.85 10.56 29.42
N PHE A 442 -14.18 9.82 28.35
CA PHE A 442 -14.95 8.59 28.45
C PHE A 442 -14.17 7.49 29.18
N GLN A 443 -12.90 7.30 28.85
CA GLN A 443 -12.01 6.35 29.52
C GLN A 443 -11.82 6.68 31.01
N ASP A 444 -11.79 7.97 31.36
CA ASP A 444 -11.72 8.45 32.75
C ASP A 444 -13.06 8.34 33.52
N GLY A 445 -14.14 7.90 32.86
CA GLY A 445 -15.48 7.84 33.45
C GLY A 445 -16.17 9.20 33.62
N ARG A 446 -15.65 10.26 32.98
CA ARG A 446 -16.22 11.61 32.99
C ARG A 446 -17.30 11.74 31.91
N LEU A 447 -18.39 10.98 32.06
CA LEU A 447 -19.39 10.75 31.01
C LEU A 447 -20.04 12.03 30.45
N ILE A 448 -20.35 13.01 31.31
CA ILE A 448 -20.98 14.27 30.87
C ILE A 448 -20.03 15.13 30.04
N GLU A 449 -18.75 15.15 30.41
CA GLU A 449 -17.72 15.87 29.66
C GLU A 449 -17.45 15.18 28.32
N ALA A 450 -17.35 13.85 28.33
CA ALA A 450 -17.22 13.05 27.12
C ALA A 450 -18.36 13.31 26.13
N ARG A 451 -19.60 13.35 26.64
CA ARG A 451 -20.78 13.62 25.80
C ARG A 451 -20.70 14.98 25.13
N ALA A 452 -20.43 16.04 25.91
CA ALA A 452 -20.34 17.39 25.38
C ALA A 452 -19.23 17.53 24.33
N ALA A 453 -18.10 16.84 24.52
CA ALA A 453 -17.01 16.81 23.56
C ALA A 453 -17.37 16.04 22.28
N PHE A 454 -18.07 14.89 22.38
CA PHE A 454 -18.58 14.17 21.22
C PHE A 454 -19.59 15.00 20.43
N ASP A 455 -20.58 15.63 21.09
CA ASP A 455 -21.57 16.48 20.43
C ASP A 455 -20.88 17.62 19.64
N SER A 456 -19.90 18.26 20.28
CA SER A 456 -19.06 19.30 19.67
C SER A 456 -18.24 18.78 18.49
N ALA A 457 -17.78 17.53 18.52
CA ALA A 457 -17.07 16.89 17.44
C ALA A 457 -17.99 16.59 16.24
N TRP A 458 -19.21 16.12 16.48
CA TRP A 458 -20.17 15.76 15.42
C TRP A 458 -20.59 16.97 14.59
N ASP A 459 -20.82 18.11 15.23
CA ASP A 459 -21.08 19.36 14.51
C ASP A 459 -19.93 19.72 13.57
N LYS A 460 -18.68 19.60 14.03
CA LYS A 460 -17.50 19.93 13.20
C LYS A 460 -17.27 18.90 12.10
N TRP A 461 -17.43 17.62 12.38
CA TRP A 461 -17.29 16.57 11.36
C TRP A 461 -18.37 16.67 10.28
N SER A 462 -19.58 17.09 10.64
CA SER A 462 -20.61 17.44 9.66
C SER A 462 -20.14 18.57 8.74
N ASP A 463 -19.62 19.66 9.29
CA ASP A 463 -19.11 20.78 8.48
C ASP A 463 -17.91 20.35 7.60
N VAL A 464 -17.04 19.47 8.11
CA VAL A 464 -15.91 18.91 7.35
C VAL A 464 -16.42 18.09 6.16
N PHE A 465 -17.39 17.19 6.36
CA PHE A 465 -17.93 16.36 5.29
C PHE A 465 -18.81 17.14 4.30
N GLU A 466 -19.50 18.19 4.74
CA GLU A 466 -20.19 19.09 3.80
C GLU A 466 -19.19 19.77 2.85
N LYS A 467 -18.04 20.20 3.40
CA LYS A 467 -16.97 20.84 2.61
C LYS A 467 -16.17 19.84 1.77
N TYR A 468 -15.94 18.64 2.28
CA TYR A 468 -15.13 17.59 1.69
C TYR A 468 -15.89 16.26 1.60
N PRO A 469 -16.94 16.17 0.76
CA PRO A 469 -17.82 15.00 0.71
C PRO A 469 -17.08 13.72 0.32
N LEU A 470 -15.98 13.81 -0.44
CA LEU A 470 -15.16 12.66 -0.82
C LEU A 470 -14.58 11.91 0.40
N LEU A 471 -14.41 12.58 1.55
CA LEU A 471 -13.89 11.94 2.76
C LEU A 471 -14.95 11.06 3.44
N ALA A 472 -16.24 11.37 3.28
CA ALA A 472 -17.33 10.61 3.87
C ALA A 472 -17.46 9.21 3.25
N ASP A 473 -17.17 9.07 1.96
CA ASP A 473 -17.39 7.84 1.17
C ASP A 473 -16.27 6.80 1.32
N ASP A 474 -15.17 7.13 1.99
CA ASP A 474 -13.95 6.31 2.06
C ASP A 474 -13.53 6.08 3.53
N THR A 475 -12.23 5.84 3.76
CA THR A 475 -11.69 5.37 5.05
C THR A 475 -12.00 6.33 6.20
N ASP A 476 -11.97 7.66 5.99
CA ASP A 476 -12.33 8.62 7.04
C ASP A 476 -13.79 8.46 7.49
N GLY A 477 -14.70 8.13 6.57
CA GLY A 477 -16.10 7.80 6.92
C GLY A 477 -16.20 6.55 7.79
N GLU A 478 -15.46 5.49 7.47
CA GLU A 478 -15.39 4.27 8.29
C GLU A 478 -14.80 4.55 9.68
N ASP A 479 -13.70 5.31 9.75
CA ASP A 479 -13.04 5.71 11.00
C ASP A 479 -14.02 6.48 11.91
N ILE A 480 -14.80 7.41 11.34
CA ILE A 480 -15.82 8.17 12.08
C ILE A 480 -16.99 7.29 12.53
N VAL A 481 -17.39 6.29 11.73
CA VAL A 481 -18.40 5.30 12.15
C VAL A 481 -17.95 4.52 13.39
N ASP A 482 -16.68 4.16 13.47
CA ASP A 482 -16.13 3.52 14.67
C ASP A 482 -16.14 4.46 15.89
N GLN A 483 -15.90 5.76 15.70
CA GLN A 483 -16.05 6.75 16.78
C GLN A 483 -17.52 6.94 17.19
N ILE A 484 -18.46 6.91 16.25
CA ILE A 484 -19.90 6.96 16.55
C ILE A 484 -20.31 5.72 17.37
N LYS A 485 -19.75 4.54 17.08
CA LYS A 485 -19.98 3.33 17.89
C LYS A 485 -19.52 3.50 19.34
N GLU A 486 -18.40 4.18 19.59
CA GLU A 486 -17.97 4.52 20.96
C GLU A 486 -18.93 5.52 21.63
N TYR A 487 -19.41 6.52 20.90
CA TYR A 487 -20.42 7.45 21.40
C TYR A 487 -21.74 6.76 21.74
N VAL A 488 -22.21 5.80 20.94
CA VAL A 488 -23.39 4.98 21.28
C VAL A 488 -23.18 4.20 22.57
N ARG A 489 -21.97 3.68 22.84
CA ARG A 489 -21.66 3.03 24.12
C ARG A 489 -21.71 4.02 25.28
N LEU A 490 -21.21 5.24 25.09
CA LEU A 490 -21.31 6.31 26.08
C LEU A 490 -22.77 6.65 26.39
N LEU A 491 -23.62 6.84 25.36
CA LEU A 491 -25.05 7.09 25.54
C LEU A 491 -25.72 5.95 26.31
N GLY A 492 -25.39 4.71 26.01
CA GLY A 492 -25.89 3.55 26.75
C GLY A 492 -25.54 3.57 28.24
N GLN A 493 -24.37 4.11 28.63
CA GLN A 493 -24.01 4.30 30.05
C GLN A 493 -24.77 5.46 30.72
N LEU A 494 -25.32 6.38 29.92
CA LEU A 494 -26.16 7.49 30.36
C LEU A 494 -27.66 7.16 30.29
N ASP A 495 -28.02 5.91 29.96
CA ASP A 495 -29.41 5.48 29.68
C ASP A 495 -30.08 6.27 28.54
N GLU A 496 -29.29 6.67 27.54
CA GLU A 496 -29.74 7.41 26.36
C GLU A 496 -29.57 6.59 25.05
N GLN A 497 -30.27 7.00 24.00
CA GLN A 497 -30.20 6.39 22.66
C GLN A 497 -29.74 7.40 21.63
N LEU A 498 -29.23 6.90 20.49
CA LEU A 498 -28.85 7.77 19.38
C LEU A 498 -30.12 8.43 18.79
N PRO A 499 -30.17 9.77 18.69
CA PRO A 499 -31.32 10.47 18.12
C PRO A 499 -31.58 10.07 16.66
N ALA A 500 -32.86 10.06 16.25
CA ALA A 500 -33.25 9.75 14.87
C ALA A 500 -32.80 10.82 13.86
N ASP A 501 -32.59 12.05 14.32
CA ASP A 501 -32.12 13.21 13.56
C ASP A 501 -30.61 13.46 13.74
N PHE A 502 -29.85 12.45 14.16
CA PHE A 502 -28.39 12.55 14.32
C PHE A 502 -27.71 12.98 13.02
N THR A 503 -26.95 14.08 13.06
CA THR A 503 -26.37 14.77 11.88
C THR A 503 -25.55 13.85 10.97
N LEU A 504 -24.82 12.89 11.55
CA LEU A 504 -23.98 11.95 10.82
C LEU A 504 -24.63 10.55 10.66
N GLY A 505 -25.94 10.44 10.88
CA GLY A 505 -26.67 9.18 10.77
C GLY A 505 -26.56 8.52 9.39
N TYR A 506 -26.43 9.33 8.32
CA TYR A 506 -26.24 8.83 6.96
C TYR A 506 -24.93 8.04 6.78
N LEU A 507 -23.87 8.34 7.56
CA LEU A 507 -22.62 7.57 7.52
C LEU A 507 -22.82 6.16 8.06
N LEU A 508 -23.58 6.01 9.14
CA LEU A 508 -23.96 4.71 9.66
C LEU A 508 -24.81 3.93 8.65
N GLU A 509 -25.76 4.58 7.99
CA GLU A 509 -26.56 3.92 6.95
C GLU A 509 -25.70 3.47 5.77
N MET A 510 -24.72 4.28 5.37
CA MET A 510 -23.83 4.00 4.25
C MET A 510 -22.84 2.87 4.54
N HIS A 511 -22.21 2.88 5.72
CA HIS A 511 -21.10 1.97 6.04
C HIS A 511 -21.47 0.81 6.97
N ASP A 512 -22.58 0.90 7.72
CA ASP A 512 -23.07 -0.16 8.62
C ASP A 512 -24.62 -0.11 8.81
N ALA A 513 -25.36 -0.27 7.70
CA ALA A 513 -26.83 -0.24 7.69
C ALA A 513 -27.51 -1.23 8.65
N SER A 514 -26.84 -2.33 9.01
CA SER A 514 -27.30 -3.22 10.08
C SER A 514 -27.27 -2.53 11.42
N TYR A 515 -26.11 -2.01 11.81
CA TYR A 515 -25.93 -1.36 13.10
C TYR A 515 -26.82 -0.12 13.24
N TYR A 516 -26.96 0.68 12.19
CA TYR A 516 -27.87 1.84 12.16
C TYR A 516 -29.29 1.47 12.60
N ARG A 517 -29.86 0.39 12.03
CA ARG A 517 -31.22 -0.07 12.34
C ARG A 517 -31.39 -0.52 13.79
N ASP A 518 -30.32 -0.98 14.43
CA ASP A 518 -30.36 -1.51 15.79
C ASP A 518 -30.24 -0.42 16.87
N VAL A 519 -29.59 0.72 16.56
CA VAL A 519 -29.19 1.73 17.56
C VAL A 519 -29.98 3.03 17.50
N VAL A 520 -30.64 3.32 16.39
CA VAL A 520 -31.42 4.55 16.21
C VAL A 520 -32.79 4.41 16.86
N ALA A 521 -33.17 5.40 17.66
CA ALA A 521 -34.50 5.44 18.25
C ALA A 521 -35.59 5.45 17.14
N PRO A 522 -36.65 4.61 17.24
CA PRO A 522 -37.72 4.63 16.26
C PRO A 522 -38.39 6.01 16.23
N SER A 523 -38.59 6.57 15.03
CA SER A 523 -39.29 7.85 14.90
C SER A 523 -40.73 7.70 15.41
N PHE A 524 -41.21 8.68 16.18
CA PHE A 524 -42.58 8.68 16.71
C PHE A 524 -43.67 8.72 15.61
N ASP A 525 -43.30 8.82 14.34
CA ASP A 525 -44.18 8.88 13.16
C ASP A 525 -44.14 7.62 12.25
N ALA A 526 -43.47 6.53 12.64
CA ALA A 526 -43.53 5.29 11.87
C ALA A 526 -44.91 4.60 12.03
N PRO A 527 -45.67 4.32 10.94
CA PRO A 527 -46.90 3.56 11.06
C PRO A 527 -46.54 2.13 11.50
N THR A 528 -47.13 1.71 12.62
CA THR A 528 -46.96 0.37 13.19
C THR A 528 -47.27 -0.69 12.15
N ASP A 529 -46.23 -1.34 11.63
CA ASP A 529 -46.37 -2.40 10.64
C ASP A 529 -47.00 -3.65 11.29
N THR A 530 -47.96 -4.22 10.58
CA THR A 530 -48.90 -5.23 11.06
C THR A 530 -48.24 -6.56 11.42
N ALA A 531 -48.73 -7.18 12.50
CA ALA A 531 -48.30 -8.49 13.00
C ALA A 531 -48.33 -9.62 11.94
N PRO A 532 -47.42 -10.61 12.00
CA PRO A 532 -47.39 -11.71 11.04
C PRO A 532 -48.51 -12.72 11.34
N THR A 533 -49.32 -13.03 10.31
CA THR A 533 -50.29 -14.12 10.32
C THR A 533 -49.60 -15.48 10.29
N ASP A 534 -49.84 -16.26 11.34
CA ASP A 534 -49.60 -17.71 11.42
C ASP A 534 -50.33 -18.44 10.27
N THR A 535 -49.58 -19.19 9.45
CA THR A 535 -50.15 -20.29 8.66
C THR A 535 -49.45 -21.59 9.03
N ALA A 536 -50.16 -22.39 9.82
CA ALA A 536 -49.84 -23.77 10.13
C ALA A 536 -49.88 -24.65 8.88
N THR A 537 -48.81 -25.38 8.61
CA THR A 537 -48.78 -26.49 7.65
C THR A 537 -48.88 -27.82 8.41
N ALA A 538 -49.89 -28.60 8.03
CA ALA A 538 -50.21 -29.90 8.59
C ALA A 538 -49.32 -31.02 8.03
N ASP A 539 -48.83 -31.87 8.93
CA ASP A 539 -48.21 -33.16 8.63
C ASP A 539 -49.18 -34.14 7.93
N VAL A 540 -48.73 -34.75 6.84
CA VAL A 540 -49.28 -36.02 6.35
C VAL A 540 -48.14 -36.99 5.99
N LYS A 541 -48.12 -38.09 6.74
CA LYS A 541 -47.32 -39.31 6.56
C LYS A 541 -48.06 -40.31 5.67
N THR A 542 -47.37 -40.91 4.69
CA THR A 542 -47.54 -42.29 4.14
C THR A 542 -46.38 -42.49 3.13
N ALA A 543 -45.36 -43.33 3.34
CA ALA A 543 -45.28 -44.79 3.33
C ALA A 543 -45.60 -45.44 1.97
N ASP A 544 -44.55 -45.92 1.27
CA ASP A 544 -44.35 -47.29 0.70
C ASP A 544 -43.25 -47.26 -0.39
N GLU A 545 -42.11 -47.95 -0.17
CA GLU A 545 -41.75 -49.32 -0.57
C GLU A 545 -40.92 -49.35 -1.89
N GLY A 546 -39.70 -49.90 -1.79
CA GLY A 546 -38.75 -50.08 -2.89
C GLY A 546 -37.29 -50.00 -2.46
#